data_AF-A0A6C0B3I2-F1
#
_entry.id   AF-A0A6C0B3I2-F1
#
_cell.length_a   1.000
_cell.length_b   1.000
_cell.length_c   1.000
_cell.angle_alpha   90.00
_cell.angle_beta   90.00
_cell.angle_gamma   90.00
#
_symmetry.space_group_name_H-M   'P 1'
#
loop_
_entity.id
_entity.type
_entity.pdbx_description
1 polymer ?
#
loop_
_entity_poly.entity_id
_entity_poly.type
_entity_poly.pdbx_seq_one_letter_code
_entity_poly.pdbx_strand_id
1 'polypeptide(L)'
;MSNFQTGTRGLSAGDWIRLKRIQGTRPNPLPTEIGVDIPDNAPPTDSANTTAFVLACIDPRFASALEAYLAEELAQVGFFTYDLFILAGASLGGNLTGPGGCAVATSNWQNTLLDHIQAAITLHNVTSFYVVDHLLCGAYSNCVLSGGPDTSATPHSTQFGTLKTLIDSHNFVSNAGIPSTPGSTIFPTPNWHGLYFDVPVGSQTVLRDYANIQQFIEYFPPTSTAKVLVLGCIDPRFNATLTSFLVNYKEVQFIYDLFILAGASLGANQSYNLNGTPRTSGNTGDAYPNNALAPNPGRAAVGPMGATWGPTFFDHLSIARLLHQITEVWVFDHLDCGAYKLIKLNNGTTPLVLPPDNDIAPHTEELLKLQTRINTYTSTTDYLNNPPTQLAFKGFILDLHGTITKVVDDGRGINIDPSKAPGSSRIRNPASDNTDRLAFNSADFVTHSHTGSCTSHVTVTRLCTCYPSLVYTKPGICAKCKNGIVS
;
A
#
# COMPACT_ATOMS: atom_id res chain seq x y z
N MET A 1 -42.09 43.27 -29.33
CA MET A 1 -41.06 42.30 -29.78
C MET A 1 -39.73 43.03 -29.73
N SER A 2 -38.71 42.73 -28.93
CA SER A 2 -38.30 41.52 -28.19
C SER A 2 -37.34 41.89 -27.04
N ASN A 3 -37.49 41.18 -25.92
CA ASN A 3 -36.58 40.84 -24.81
C ASN A 3 -35.40 41.74 -24.36
N PHE A 4 -35.51 42.11 -23.08
CA PHE A 4 -34.44 42.36 -22.12
C PHE A 4 -33.50 41.15 -21.93
N GLN A 5 -32.20 41.39 -21.73
CA GLN A 5 -31.42 40.79 -20.63
C GLN A 5 -30.03 41.44 -20.48
N THR A 6 -29.85 42.14 -19.36
CA THR A 6 -28.57 42.45 -18.73
C THR A 6 -28.16 41.30 -17.81
N GLY A 7 -26.93 40.80 -17.92
CA GLY A 7 -26.37 39.78 -17.04
C GLY A 7 -24.84 39.77 -17.07
N THR A 8 -24.24 39.78 -15.89
CA THR A 8 -22.85 39.50 -15.54
C THR A 8 -22.05 38.75 -16.61
N ARG A 9 -20.93 39.32 -17.06
CA ARG A 9 -19.85 38.54 -17.69
C ARG A 9 -19.26 37.63 -16.62
N GLY A 10 -19.92 36.51 -16.39
CA GLY A 10 -19.33 35.36 -15.75
C GLY A 10 -18.03 35.03 -16.47
N LEU A 11 -17.04 34.60 -15.69
CA LEU A 11 -15.87 33.90 -16.22
C LEU A 11 -16.36 32.95 -17.30
N SER A 12 -15.80 33.07 -18.51
CA SER A 12 -16.17 32.17 -19.60
C SER A 12 -15.90 30.73 -19.16
N ALA A 13 -16.56 29.75 -19.79
CA ALA A 13 -16.26 28.34 -19.54
C ALA A 13 -14.75 28.05 -19.66
N GLY A 14 -14.04 28.75 -20.56
CA GLY A 14 -12.58 28.69 -20.67
C GLY A 14 -11.82 29.26 -19.47
N ASP A 15 -12.27 30.38 -18.88
CA ASP A 15 -11.66 30.98 -17.69
C ASP A 15 -11.94 30.16 -16.42
N TRP A 16 -13.11 29.52 -16.36
CA TRP A 16 -13.48 28.62 -15.26
C TRP A 16 -12.75 27.27 -15.35
N ILE A 17 -12.59 26.71 -16.56
CA ILE A 17 -11.72 25.55 -16.84
C ILE A 17 -10.26 25.88 -16.54
N ARG A 18 -9.81 27.11 -16.80
CA ARG A 18 -8.45 27.57 -16.46
C ARG A 18 -8.26 27.70 -14.95
N LEU A 19 -9.22 28.28 -14.23
CA LEU A 19 -9.19 28.36 -12.76
C LEU A 19 -9.34 26.99 -12.10
N LYS A 20 -10.12 26.06 -12.67
CA LYS A 20 -10.16 24.64 -12.26
C LYS A 20 -8.96 23.82 -12.71
N ARG A 21 -8.20 24.22 -13.74
CA ARG A 21 -6.86 23.69 -14.01
C ARG A 21 -5.87 24.13 -12.93
N ILE A 22 -5.99 25.38 -12.48
CA ILE A 22 -5.16 25.98 -11.41
C ILE A 22 -5.55 25.43 -10.01
N GLN A 23 -6.82 25.07 -9.80
CA GLN A 23 -7.33 24.47 -8.54
C GLN A 23 -7.48 22.94 -8.59
N GLY A 24 -7.33 22.33 -9.77
CA GLY A 24 -7.56 20.91 -10.06
C GLY A 24 -6.37 20.00 -9.77
N THR A 25 -5.29 20.58 -9.25
CA THR A 25 -4.33 19.84 -8.45
C THR A 25 -4.84 19.86 -7.00
N ARG A 26 -5.82 19.00 -6.67
CA ARG A 26 -5.54 18.21 -5.47
C ARG A 26 -4.39 17.30 -5.92
N PRO A 27 -3.18 17.44 -5.35
CA PRO A 27 -2.13 16.48 -5.63
C PRO A 27 -2.75 15.10 -5.41
N ASN A 28 -2.35 14.12 -6.21
CA ASN A 28 -2.23 12.79 -5.64
C ASN A 28 -1.47 13.01 -4.31
N PRO A 29 -2.00 12.64 -3.11
CA PRO A 29 -1.27 12.89 -1.87
C PRO A 29 0.11 12.23 -1.89
N LEU A 30 0.28 11.24 -2.78
CA LEU A 30 1.55 10.65 -3.16
C LEU A 30 2.39 11.62 -4.00
N PRO A 31 3.65 11.90 -3.61
CA PRO A 31 4.55 12.76 -4.37
C PRO A 31 4.56 12.38 -5.84
N THR A 32 4.17 13.34 -6.69
CA THR A 32 4.14 13.20 -8.15
C THR A 32 5.52 13.28 -8.79
N GLU A 33 6.58 13.47 -7.99
CA GLU A 33 7.94 13.60 -8.49
C GLU A 33 8.77 12.36 -8.12
N ILE A 34 9.14 11.57 -9.13
CA ILE A 34 10.26 10.64 -9.04
C ILE A 34 11.51 11.53 -8.89
N GLY A 35 12.21 11.44 -7.76
CA GLY A 35 13.30 12.36 -7.41
C GLY A 35 13.19 13.04 -6.04
N VAL A 36 12.28 12.61 -5.16
CA VAL A 36 12.23 13.10 -3.78
C VAL A 36 13.32 12.41 -2.96
N ASP A 37 14.16 13.19 -2.29
CA ASP A 37 15.13 12.68 -1.32
C ASP A 37 14.41 11.92 -0.21
N ILE A 38 14.67 10.63 -0.15
CA ILE A 38 14.21 9.70 0.88
C ILE A 38 15.22 9.78 2.04
N PRO A 39 14.80 10.14 3.26
CA PRO A 39 15.74 10.32 4.36
C PRO A 39 16.57 9.06 4.68
N ASP A 40 17.89 9.24 4.78
CA ASP A 40 18.87 8.23 5.20
C ASP A 40 18.62 7.77 6.64
N ASN A 41 18.75 6.47 6.92
CA ASN A 41 18.66 5.86 8.26
C ASN A 41 17.37 6.18 9.04
N ALA A 42 16.31 6.59 8.35
CA ALA A 42 15.04 6.87 8.96
C ALA A 42 14.19 5.58 9.06
N PRO A 43 13.76 5.14 10.25
CA PRO A 43 12.32 5.19 10.45
C PRO A 43 11.91 6.68 10.45
N PRO A 44 10.63 7.02 10.20
CA PRO A 44 10.13 8.33 10.58
C PRO A 44 10.67 8.62 11.96
N THR A 45 11.35 9.76 12.13
CA THR A 45 11.85 10.23 13.41
C THR A 45 10.92 9.78 14.52
N ASP A 46 11.48 9.21 15.58
CA ASP A 46 10.82 8.73 16.81
C ASP A 46 9.84 9.75 17.45
N SER A 47 9.73 10.95 16.86
CA SER A 47 8.75 12.01 17.08
C SER A 47 7.44 11.90 16.28
N ALA A 48 7.26 10.94 15.36
CA ALA A 48 5.96 10.68 14.75
C ALA A 48 5.06 9.97 15.77
N ASN A 49 3.96 10.62 16.10
CA ASN A 49 3.13 10.36 17.28
C ASN A 49 2.44 8.99 17.28
N THR A 50 2.41 8.29 16.13
CA THR A 50 1.92 6.93 15.95
C THR A 50 2.51 6.34 14.67
N THR A 51 3.26 5.23 14.76
CA THR A 51 3.55 4.36 13.62
C THR A 51 2.59 3.17 13.62
N ALA A 52 2.05 2.81 12.46
CA ALA A 52 1.00 1.81 12.31
C ALA A 52 1.51 0.56 11.60
N PHE A 53 1.05 -0.60 12.04
CA PHE A 53 1.13 -1.83 11.25
C PHE A 53 -0.22 -2.06 10.56
N VAL A 54 -0.21 -2.21 9.24
CA VAL A 54 -1.41 -2.39 8.42
C VAL A 54 -1.39 -3.79 7.83
N LEU A 55 -2.40 -4.60 8.16
CA LEU A 55 -2.67 -5.88 7.53
C LEU A 55 -3.82 -5.74 6.55
N ALA A 56 -3.61 -6.12 5.28
CA ALA A 56 -4.67 -6.07 4.27
C ALA A 56 -4.69 -7.30 3.37
N CYS A 57 -5.74 -7.42 2.55
CA CYS A 57 -5.90 -8.50 1.60
C CYS A 57 -5.08 -8.27 0.33
N ILE A 58 -4.65 -9.35 -0.33
CA ILE A 58 -3.96 -9.33 -1.63
C ILE A 58 -4.86 -8.90 -2.80
N ASP A 59 -6.16 -8.71 -2.57
CA ASP A 59 -7.14 -8.49 -3.64
C ASP A 59 -6.83 -7.22 -4.45
N PRO A 60 -6.59 -7.34 -5.77
CA PRO A 60 -6.12 -6.25 -6.61
C PRO A 60 -7.16 -5.15 -6.81
N ARG A 61 -8.44 -5.42 -6.52
CA ARG A 61 -9.51 -4.42 -6.62
C ARG A 61 -9.35 -3.32 -5.58
N PHE A 62 -8.75 -3.66 -4.43
CA PHE A 62 -8.68 -2.78 -3.27
C PHE A 62 -7.28 -2.22 -3.01
N ALA A 63 -6.23 -2.72 -3.67
CA ALA A 63 -4.85 -2.26 -3.46
C ALA A 63 -4.71 -0.72 -3.61
N SER A 64 -5.17 -0.15 -4.73
CA SER A 64 -5.10 1.31 -4.94
C SER A 64 -5.99 2.09 -3.98
N ALA A 65 -7.13 1.53 -3.56
CA ALA A 65 -8.07 2.19 -2.65
C ALA A 65 -7.53 2.21 -1.22
N LEU A 66 -6.94 1.10 -0.80
CA LEU A 66 -6.22 0.97 0.45
C LEU A 66 -5.08 1.99 0.51
N GLU A 67 -4.22 2.01 -0.51
CA GLU A 67 -3.07 2.92 -0.54
C GLU A 67 -3.49 4.40 -0.54
N ALA A 68 -4.57 4.76 -1.24
CA ALA A 68 -5.13 6.12 -1.18
C ALA A 68 -5.63 6.48 0.22
N TYR A 69 -6.38 5.58 0.86
CA TYR A 69 -6.84 5.76 2.23
C TYR A 69 -5.69 5.89 3.23
N LEU A 70 -4.70 5.00 3.17
CA LEU A 70 -3.53 5.06 4.05
C LEU A 70 -2.70 6.31 3.79
N ALA A 71 -2.63 6.79 2.54
CA ALA A 71 -1.98 8.04 2.22
C ALA A 71 -2.72 9.26 2.80
N GLU A 72 -4.05 9.26 2.84
CA GLU A 72 -4.83 10.36 3.42
C GLU A 72 -4.82 10.33 4.95
N GLU A 73 -4.98 9.16 5.55
CA GLU A 73 -5.14 9.01 7.00
C GLU A 73 -3.80 8.92 7.75
N LEU A 74 -2.82 8.20 7.19
CA LEU A 74 -1.57 7.87 7.88
C LEU A 74 -0.37 8.64 7.31
N ALA A 75 -0.33 8.86 5.99
CA ALA A 75 0.74 9.63 5.37
C ALA A 75 0.45 11.14 5.43
N GLN A 76 0.72 11.77 6.58
CA GLN A 76 0.82 13.23 6.60
C GLN A 76 1.92 13.67 5.63
N VAL A 77 1.68 14.74 4.87
CA VAL A 77 2.60 15.27 3.85
C VAL A 77 4.03 15.33 4.41
N GLY A 78 4.91 14.42 3.93
CA GLY A 78 6.32 14.34 4.34
C GLY A 78 6.70 13.24 5.35
N PHE A 79 5.77 12.40 5.83
CA PHE A 79 6.07 11.32 6.79
C PHE A 79 5.35 10.01 6.45
N PHE A 80 6.11 8.92 6.35
CA PHE A 80 5.58 7.57 6.05
C PHE A 80 5.40 6.78 7.34
N THR A 81 4.21 6.77 7.91
CA THR A 81 4.00 6.27 9.27
C THR A 81 3.49 4.83 9.36
N TYR A 82 3.49 4.05 8.27
CA TYR A 82 2.91 2.70 8.31
C TYR A 82 3.70 1.61 7.59
N ASP A 83 3.76 0.46 8.24
CA ASP A 83 4.25 -0.79 7.71
C ASP A 83 3.08 -1.55 7.09
N LEU A 84 3.17 -1.94 5.82
CA LEU A 84 2.13 -2.70 5.14
C LEU A 84 2.52 -4.17 5.04
N PHE A 85 1.62 -5.05 5.44
CA PHE A 85 1.75 -6.49 5.24
C PHE A 85 0.47 -7.05 4.62
N ILE A 86 0.64 -7.96 3.67
CA ILE A 86 -0.47 -8.47 2.86
C ILE A 86 -0.61 -9.98 3.05
N LEU A 87 -1.82 -10.43 3.34
CA LEU A 87 -2.20 -11.84 3.36
C LEU A 87 -3.53 -12.04 2.65
N ALA A 88 -3.70 -13.12 1.89
CA ALA A 88 -5.01 -13.41 1.33
C ALA A 88 -6.08 -13.57 2.44
N GLY A 89 -7.12 -12.74 2.38
CA GLY A 89 -8.16 -12.65 3.41
C GLY A 89 -7.78 -11.88 4.67
N ALA A 90 -6.67 -11.12 4.68
CA ALA A 90 -6.22 -10.27 5.79
C ALA A 90 -6.37 -10.91 7.17
N SER A 91 -7.44 -10.59 7.93
CA SER A 91 -7.64 -11.14 9.28
C SER A 91 -7.80 -12.65 9.29
N LEU A 92 -8.50 -13.22 8.30
CA LEU A 92 -8.60 -14.65 8.11
C LEU A 92 -7.22 -15.26 7.87
N GLY A 93 -6.46 -14.71 6.93
CA GLY A 93 -5.11 -15.18 6.60
C GLY A 93 -4.17 -15.20 7.82
N GLY A 94 -4.24 -14.18 8.68
CA GLY A 94 -3.46 -14.10 9.92
C GLY A 94 -3.85 -15.15 10.97
N ASN A 95 -5.10 -15.63 10.95
CA ASN A 95 -5.59 -16.66 11.85
C ASN A 95 -5.36 -18.09 11.34
N LEU A 96 -5.02 -18.26 10.06
CA LEU A 96 -4.83 -19.59 9.47
C LEU A 96 -3.53 -20.23 9.96
N THR A 97 -3.66 -21.36 10.65
CA THR A 97 -2.55 -22.15 11.20
C THR A 97 -2.36 -23.50 10.51
N GLY A 98 -3.05 -23.76 9.40
CA GLY A 98 -2.90 -25.01 8.66
C GLY A 98 -3.97 -25.26 7.59
N PRO A 99 -3.90 -26.41 6.88
CA PRO A 99 -4.73 -26.71 5.71
C PRO A 99 -6.21 -27.02 6.03
N GLY A 100 -6.63 -26.88 7.28
CA GLY A 100 -7.92 -27.39 7.78
C GLY A 100 -9.17 -26.59 7.40
N GLY A 101 -9.03 -25.40 6.83
CA GLY A 101 -10.16 -24.58 6.38
C GLY A 101 -10.01 -24.06 4.96
N CYS A 102 -8.77 -23.82 4.52
CA CYS A 102 -8.45 -23.41 3.16
C CYS A 102 -7.34 -24.29 2.63
N ALA A 103 -7.60 -25.07 1.57
CA ALA A 103 -6.61 -25.96 0.96
C ALA A 103 -5.35 -25.23 0.44
N VAL A 104 -5.38 -23.90 0.40
CA VAL A 104 -4.32 -23.02 -0.10
C VAL A 104 -3.51 -22.32 0.99
N ALA A 105 -3.93 -22.37 2.26
CA ALA A 105 -3.25 -21.67 3.35
C ALA A 105 -2.48 -22.63 4.27
N THR A 106 -1.32 -22.19 4.74
CA THR A 106 -0.42 -22.98 5.60
C THR A 106 -0.14 -22.25 6.91
N SER A 107 0.39 -22.96 7.91
CA SER A 107 0.86 -22.33 9.15
C SER A 107 1.96 -21.28 8.93
N ASN A 108 2.59 -21.27 7.75
CA ASN A 108 3.62 -20.30 7.41
C ASN A 108 3.08 -18.87 7.42
N TRP A 109 1.80 -18.66 7.14
CA TRP A 109 1.22 -17.32 7.01
C TRP A 109 1.15 -16.60 8.35
N GLN A 110 0.59 -17.25 9.37
CA GLN A 110 0.54 -16.71 10.72
C GLN A 110 1.96 -16.50 11.29
N ASN A 111 2.86 -17.47 11.10
CA ASN A 111 4.24 -17.33 11.57
C ASN A 111 4.94 -16.15 10.91
N THR A 112 4.75 -15.99 9.59
CA THR A 112 5.32 -14.86 8.85
C THR A 112 4.71 -13.53 9.26
N LEU A 113 3.40 -13.48 9.54
CA LEU A 113 2.75 -12.29 10.09
C LEU A 113 3.35 -11.89 11.44
N LEU A 114 3.47 -12.83 12.38
CA LEU A 114 4.03 -12.56 13.70
C LEU A 114 5.50 -12.10 13.60
N ASP A 115 6.29 -12.71 12.72
CA ASP A 115 7.67 -12.27 12.43
C ASP A 115 7.70 -10.83 11.87
N HIS A 116 6.76 -10.45 11.00
CA HIS A 116 6.72 -9.10 10.43
C HIS A 116 6.24 -8.07 11.44
N ILE A 117 5.31 -8.41 12.34
CA ILE A 117 4.93 -7.56 13.48
C ILE A 117 6.15 -7.36 14.38
N GLN A 118 6.90 -8.42 14.67
CA GLN A 118 8.14 -8.34 15.43
C GLN A 118 9.18 -7.44 14.75
N ALA A 119 9.37 -7.58 13.44
CA ALA A 119 10.27 -6.72 12.67
C ALA A 119 9.84 -5.25 12.71
N ALA A 120 8.54 -4.98 12.51
CA ALA A 120 7.96 -3.64 12.59
C ALA A 120 8.14 -2.98 13.97
N ILE A 121 7.93 -3.73 15.06
CA ILE A 121 8.19 -3.25 16.42
C ILE A 121 9.67 -2.93 16.60
N THR A 122 10.55 -3.79 16.09
CA THR A 122 12.01 -3.69 16.24
C THR A 122 12.58 -2.50 15.46
N LEU A 123 12.10 -2.28 14.24
CA LEU A 123 12.70 -1.36 13.29
C LEU A 123 11.98 -0.01 13.25
N HIS A 124 10.66 0.01 13.43
CA HIS A 124 9.82 1.21 13.20
C HIS A 124 8.92 1.58 14.40
N ASN A 125 9.07 0.87 15.54
CA ASN A 125 8.39 1.16 16.80
C ASN A 125 6.86 1.28 16.67
N VAL A 126 6.23 0.39 15.90
CA VAL A 126 4.77 0.42 15.66
C VAL A 126 3.95 0.34 16.95
N THR A 127 2.95 1.22 17.08
CA THR A 127 2.07 1.36 18.25
C THR A 127 0.58 1.25 17.94
N SER A 128 0.23 1.23 16.65
CA SER A 128 -1.16 1.08 16.17
C SER A 128 -1.28 -0.06 15.20
N PHE A 129 -2.46 -0.68 15.14
CA PHE A 129 -2.72 -1.83 14.29
C PHE A 129 -4.00 -1.63 13.47
N TYR A 130 -3.86 -1.70 12.16
CA TYR A 130 -4.96 -1.62 11.20
C TYR A 130 -5.14 -2.98 10.53
N VAL A 131 -6.38 -3.43 10.44
CA VAL A 131 -6.74 -4.62 9.69
C VAL A 131 -7.82 -4.21 8.69
N VAL A 132 -7.52 -4.37 7.41
CA VAL A 132 -8.40 -3.97 6.31
C VAL A 132 -8.82 -5.21 5.51
N ASP A 133 -10.00 -5.71 5.87
CA ASP A 133 -10.70 -6.78 5.17
C ASP A 133 -11.47 -6.24 3.94
N HIS A 134 -12.16 -7.10 3.22
CA HIS A 134 -13.11 -6.68 2.19
C HIS A 134 -14.17 -7.75 1.93
N LEU A 135 -15.36 -7.33 1.52
CA LEU A 135 -16.41 -8.23 1.04
C LEU A 135 -16.12 -8.72 -0.38
N LEU A 136 -16.85 -9.76 -0.78
CA LEU A 136 -16.61 -10.55 -1.98
C LEU A 136 -15.19 -11.12 -2.02
N CYS A 137 -14.65 -11.51 -0.86
CA CYS A 137 -13.32 -12.08 -0.75
C CYS A 137 -13.33 -13.57 -1.12
N GLY A 138 -12.48 -13.95 -2.07
CA GLY A 138 -12.31 -15.34 -2.48
C GLY A 138 -11.80 -16.23 -1.34
N ALA A 139 -10.96 -15.70 -0.44
CA ALA A 139 -10.52 -16.45 0.74
C ALA A 139 -11.69 -16.74 1.68
N TYR A 140 -12.49 -15.73 2.06
CA TYR A 140 -13.65 -15.96 2.94
C TYR A 140 -14.70 -16.88 2.31
N SER A 141 -15.00 -16.66 1.03
CA SER A 141 -15.90 -17.52 0.26
C SER A 141 -15.49 -19.00 0.36
N ASN A 142 -14.20 -19.29 0.18
CA ASN A 142 -13.71 -20.67 0.13
C ASN A 142 -13.39 -21.26 1.51
N CYS A 143 -12.82 -20.48 2.42
CA CYS A 143 -12.32 -21.00 3.70
C CYS A 143 -13.34 -20.93 4.85
N VAL A 144 -14.35 -20.06 4.77
CA VAL A 144 -15.31 -19.80 5.87
C VAL A 144 -16.75 -20.11 5.44
N LEU A 145 -17.11 -19.74 4.21
CA LEU A 145 -18.50 -19.79 3.72
C LEU A 145 -18.83 -21.02 2.85
N SER A 146 -17.90 -21.98 2.72
CA SER A 146 -18.09 -23.21 1.93
C SER A 146 -18.55 -22.97 0.48
N GLY A 147 -18.04 -21.91 -0.15
CA GLY A 147 -18.36 -21.49 -1.53
C GLY A 147 -19.54 -20.52 -1.65
N GLY A 148 -20.12 -20.05 -0.54
CA GLY A 148 -21.17 -19.03 -0.53
C GLY A 148 -20.66 -17.61 -0.79
N PRO A 149 -21.53 -16.68 -1.25
CA PRO A 149 -21.13 -15.30 -1.55
C PRO A 149 -20.78 -14.55 -0.26
N ASP A 150 -19.56 -14.04 -0.19
CA ASP A 150 -19.06 -13.22 0.91
C ASP A 150 -19.66 -11.80 0.85
N THR A 151 -20.82 -11.61 1.47
CA THR A 151 -21.60 -10.36 1.41
C THR A 151 -21.95 -9.80 2.79
N SER A 152 -21.42 -10.41 3.85
CA SER A 152 -21.66 -10.00 5.23
C SER A 152 -20.34 -9.71 5.92
N ALA A 153 -20.27 -8.61 6.68
CA ALA A 153 -19.09 -8.25 7.47
C ALA A 153 -18.96 -9.10 8.76
N THR A 154 -19.98 -9.87 9.14
CA THR A 154 -19.96 -10.64 10.42
C THR A 154 -18.80 -11.65 10.49
N PRO A 155 -18.55 -12.50 9.47
CA PRO A 155 -17.40 -13.41 9.48
C PRO A 155 -16.07 -12.66 9.60
N HIS A 156 -15.92 -11.52 8.91
CA HIS A 156 -14.73 -10.68 8.95
C HIS A 156 -14.51 -10.07 10.34
N SER A 157 -15.55 -9.49 10.95
CA SER A 157 -15.47 -8.95 12.31
C SER A 157 -15.11 -10.02 13.36
N THR A 158 -15.52 -11.27 13.13
CA THR A 158 -15.19 -12.42 13.99
C THR A 158 -13.72 -12.81 13.84
N GLN A 159 -13.21 -12.85 12.61
CA GLN A 159 -11.79 -13.11 12.33
C GLN A 159 -10.91 -11.97 12.86
N PHE A 160 -11.32 -10.72 12.69
CA PHE A 160 -10.65 -9.56 13.29
C PHE A 160 -10.52 -9.69 14.81
N GLY A 161 -11.61 -10.00 15.52
CA GLY A 161 -11.57 -10.19 16.97
C GLY A 161 -10.69 -11.37 17.42
N THR A 162 -10.67 -12.45 16.64
CA THR A 162 -9.82 -13.62 16.88
C THR A 162 -8.34 -13.28 16.68
N LEU A 163 -8.01 -12.56 15.60
CA LEU A 163 -6.65 -12.12 15.29
C LEU A 163 -6.13 -11.14 16.34
N LYS A 164 -6.98 -10.18 16.75
CA LYS A 164 -6.65 -9.28 17.85
C LYS A 164 -6.30 -10.05 19.11
N THR A 165 -7.10 -11.05 19.48
CA THR A 165 -6.82 -11.88 20.67
C THR A 165 -5.51 -12.64 20.55
N LEU A 166 -5.22 -13.21 19.38
CA LEU A 166 -3.95 -13.89 19.10
C LEU A 166 -2.76 -12.93 19.31
N ILE A 167 -2.78 -11.76 18.67
CA ILE A 167 -1.69 -10.77 18.73
C ILE A 167 -1.56 -10.20 20.16
N ASP A 168 -2.67 -9.87 20.82
CA ASP A 168 -2.69 -9.34 22.18
C ASP A 168 -2.04 -10.30 23.19
N SER A 169 -2.18 -11.61 22.96
CA SER A 169 -1.60 -12.68 23.78
C SER A 169 -0.17 -13.05 23.40
N HIS A 170 0.29 -12.67 22.19
CA HIS A 170 1.63 -12.97 21.73
C HIS A 170 2.66 -12.06 22.40
N ASN A 171 3.80 -12.62 22.78
CA ASN A 171 4.88 -11.89 23.42
C ASN A 171 5.94 -11.47 22.39
N PHE A 172 6.07 -10.18 22.14
CA PHE A 172 7.07 -9.60 21.25
C PHE A 172 8.29 -9.11 22.04
N VAL A 173 9.44 -9.06 21.40
CA VAL A 173 10.73 -8.67 22.02
C VAL A 173 11.16 -7.32 21.47
N SER A 174 11.25 -6.26 22.28
CA SER A 174 11.80 -4.99 21.78
C SER A 174 13.33 -5.06 21.67
N ASN A 175 13.94 -4.33 20.72
CA ASN A 175 15.38 -4.36 20.45
C ASN A 175 16.25 -3.62 21.52
N ALA A 176 15.77 -3.50 22.75
CA ALA A 176 16.38 -2.68 23.79
C ALA A 176 16.62 -3.41 25.12
N GLY A 177 16.67 -4.75 25.12
CA GLY A 177 16.92 -5.51 26.35
C GLY A 177 15.77 -5.47 27.36
N ILE A 178 14.57 -5.06 26.93
CA ILE A 178 13.34 -5.15 27.72
C ILE A 178 12.84 -6.61 27.67
N PRO A 179 12.29 -7.14 28.78
CA PRO A 179 11.59 -8.42 28.76
C PRO A 179 10.52 -8.48 27.66
N SER A 180 10.23 -9.70 27.20
CA SER A 180 9.15 -9.98 26.28
C SER A 180 7.86 -9.28 26.72
N THR A 181 7.28 -8.47 25.84
CA THR A 181 6.12 -7.63 26.11
C THR A 181 4.90 -8.16 25.35
N PRO A 182 3.76 -8.40 26.02
CA PRO A 182 2.55 -8.83 25.34
C PRO A 182 2.08 -7.79 24.31
N GLY A 183 1.57 -8.25 23.16
CA GLY A 183 1.03 -7.37 22.12
C GLY A 183 -0.04 -6.41 22.63
N SER A 184 -0.83 -6.81 23.63
CA SER A 184 -1.84 -5.96 24.28
C SER A 184 -1.26 -4.72 24.97
N THR A 185 0.01 -4.74 25.35
CA THR A 185 0.72 -3.58 25.93
C THR A 185 1.27 -2.67 24.83
N ILE A 186 1.63 -3.25 23.68
CA ILE A 186 2.19 -2.53 22.52
C ILE A 186 1.08 -1.85 21.72
N PHE A 187 -0.05 -2.54 21.55
CA PHE A 187 -1.24 -2.10 20.82
C PHE A 187 -2.45 -1.96 21.76
N PRO A 188 -2.43 -1.04 22.75
CA PRO A 188 -3.54 -0.89 23.68
C PRO A 188 -4.78 -0.38 22.95
N THR A 189 -5.98 -0.69 23.45
CA THR A 189 -7.20 -0.03 22.98
C THR A 189 -7.13 1.48 23.34
N PRO A 190 -7.40 2.42 22.43
CA PRO A 190 -8.14 2.29 21.16
C PRO A 190 -7.28 2.13 19.89
N ASN A 191 -6.00 1.77 19.96
CA ASN A 191 -5.08 1.72 18.80
C ASN A 191 -5.30 0.53 17.84
N TRP A 192 -6.46 -0.13 17.94
CA TRP A 192 -6.88 -1.19 17.04
C TRP A 192 -7.97 -0.68 16.12
N HIS A 193 -7.73 -0.80 14.81
CA HIS A 193 -8.62 -0.31 13.77
C HIS A 193 -9.02 -1.48 12.88
N GLY A 194 -10.28 -1.93 12.99
CA GLY A 194 -10.85 -2.96 12.14
C GLY A 194 -11.73 -2.33 11.06
N LEU A 195 -11.32 -2.48 9.81
CA LEU A 195 -11.95 -1.88 8.64
C LEU A 195 -12.28 -2.95 7.60
N TYR A 196 -13.26 -2.67 6.74
CA TYR A 196 -13.54 -3.51 5.58
C TYR A 196 -14.07 -2.69 4.40
N PHE A 197 -13.70 -3.08 3.19
CA PHE A 197 -14.34 -2.58 1.97
C PHE A 197 -15.67 -3.30 1.72
N ASP A 198 -16.74 -2.53 1.54
CA ASP A 198 -18.09 -3.02 1.31
C ASP A 198 -18.26 -3.61 -0.11
N VAL A 199 -19.38 -4.33 -0.33
CA VAL A 199 -19.77 -4.84 -1.65
C VAL A 199 -19.79 -3.67 -2.63
N PRO A 200 -19.02 -3.74 -3.72
CA PRO A 200 -19.00 -2.66 -4.69
C PRO A 200 -20.35 -2.40 -5.35
N VAL A 201 -20.67 -1.12 -5.54
CA VAL A 201 -21.86 -0.68 -6.27
C VAL A 201 -21.40 0.12 -7.48
N GLY A 202 -21.51 -0.48 -8.66
CA GLY A 202 -21.01 0.12 -9.90
C GLY A 202 -19.48 0.20 -9.94
N SER A 203 -18.93 1.41 -9.89
CA SER A 203 -17.49 1.68 -9.90
C SER A 203 -17.01 2.31 -8.60
N GLN A 204 -17.71 2.05 -7.49
CA GLN A 204 -17.39 2.59 -6.18
C GLN A 204 -17.34 1.47 -5.13
N THR A 205 -16.41 1.60 -4.20
CA THR A 205 -16.41 0.87 -2.94
C THR A 205 -16.35 1.85 -1.78
N VAL A 206 -16.89 1.42 -0.64
CA VAL A 206 -16.93 2.21 0.60
C VAL A 206 -16.12 1.45 1.63
N LEU A 207 -15.12 2.12 2.21
CA LEU A 207 -14.40 1.61 3.38
C LEU A 207 -15.20 1.96 4.64
N ARG A 208 -15.48 0.96 5.47
CA ARG A 208 -16.23 1.11 6.71
C ARG A 208 -15.46 0.51 7.88
N ASP A 209 -15.73 0.97 9.08
CA ASP A 209 -15.36 0.25 10.30
C ASP A 209 -16.39 -0.83 10.65
N TYR A 210 -16.07 -1.69 11.61
CA TYR A 210 -17.02 -2.70 12.11
C TYR A 210 -18.18 -2.15 12.95
N ALA A 211 -18.21 -0.84 13.22
CA ALA A 211 -19.39 -0.13 13.73
C ALA A 211 -20.29 0.41 12.59
N ASN A 212 -19.96 0.04 11.33
CA ASN A 212 -20.66 0.42 10.10
C ASN A 212 -20.56 1.93 9.75
N ILE A 213 -19.59 2.63 10.34
CA ILE A 213 -19.29 4.03 10.04
C ILE A 213 -18.39 4.08 8.80
N GLN A 214 -18.82 4.85 7.80
CA GLN A 214 -18.05 5.09 6.59
C GLN A 214 -16.81 5.93 6.92
N GLN A 215 -15.65 5.45 6.47
CA GLN A 215 -14.36 6.14 6.60
C GLN A 215 -13.96 6.81 5.29
N PHE A 216 -14.11 6.09 4.17
CA PHE A 216 -13.59 6.52 2.87
C PHE A 216 -14.44 5.96 1.72
N ILE A 217 -14.43 6.62 0.57
CA ILE A 217 -15.06 6.14 -0.66
C ILE A 217 -14.02 6.23 -1.77
N GLU A 218 -13.83 5.12 -2.48
CA GLU A 218 -12.94 5.07 -3.64
C GLU A 218 -13.67 4.60 -4.89
N TYR A 219 -13.17 5.05 -6.05
CA TYR A 219 -13.64 4.64 -7.35
C TYR A 219 -12.68 3.64 -7.99
N PHE A 220 -13.20 2.52 -8.47
CA PHE A 220 -12.39 1.49 -9.11
C PHE A 220 -13.09 0.91 -10.35
N PRO A 221 -12.32 0.40 -11.35
CA PRO A 221 -12.90 -0.17 -12.55
C PRO A 221 -13.64 -1.48 -12.23
N PRO A 222 -14.86 -1.70 -12.78
CA PRO A 222 -15.71 -2.84 -12.42
C PRO A 222 -15.15 -4.21 -12.81
N THR A 223 -14.07 -4.25 -13.58
CA THR A 223 -13.33 -5.46 -13.93
C THR A 223 -11.84 -5.18 -13.80
N SER A 224 -11.18 -5.84 -12.85
CA SER A 224 -9.73 -5.86 -12.77
C SER A 224 -9.27 -7.31 -12.70
N THR A 225 -8.23 -7.64 -13.45
CA THR A 225 -7.56 -8.94 -13.38
C THR A 225 -6.09 -8.64 -13.18
N ALA A 226 -5.51 -9.08 -12.05
CA ALA A 226 -4.09 -8.86 -11.83
C ALA A 226 -3.28 -9.57 -12.91
N LYS A 227 -2.31 -8.86 -13.49
CA LYS A 227 -1.35 -9.41 -14.45
C LYS A 227 0.04 -9.50 -13.85
N VAL A 228 0.29 -8.76 -12.78
CA VAL A 228 1.58 -8.66 -12.13
C VAL A 228 1.42 -8.99 -10.65
N LEU A 229 2.26 -9.86 -10.11
CA LEU A 229 2.48 -9.93 -8.67
C LEU A 229 3.67 -9.05 -8.31
N VAL A 230 3.43 -8.03 -7.49
CA VAL A 230 4.45 -7.12 -6.99
C VAL A 230 4.93 -7.61 -5.63
N LEU A 231 6.24 -7.80 -5.48
CA LEU A 231 6.91 -8.04 -4.20
C LEU A 231 7.68 -6.77 -3.80
N GLY A 232 7.30 -6.17 -2.67
CA GLY A 232 7.96 -4.99 -2.12
C GLY A 232 8.56 -5.22 -0.73
N CYS A 233 9.30 -4.23 -0.23
CA CYS A 233 9.81 -4.21 1.13
C CYS A 233 8.79 -3.62 2.11
N ILE A 234 8.85 -4.03 3.38
CA ILE A 234 8.05 -3.46 4.47
C ILE A 234 8.45 -2.02 4.83
N ASP A 235 9.60 -1.56 4.33
CA ASP A 235 10.13 -0.23 4.65
C ASP A 235 9.13 0.88 4.25
N PRO A 236 8.62 1.64 5.24
CA PRO A 236 7.55 2.59 5.03
C PRO A 236 7.96 3.71 4.07
N ARG A 237 9.27 4.01 3.98
CA ARG A 237 9.80 5.11 3.16
C ARG A 237 9.51 4.94 1.68
N PHE A 238 9.37 3.70 1.22
CA PHE A 238 9.30 3.39 -0.20
C PHE A 238 7.90 3.06 -0.68
N ASN A 239 6.92 2.88 0.22
CA ASN A 239 5.59 2.43 -0.16
C ASN A 239 4.87 3.45 -1.07
N ALA A 240 4.93 4.74 -0.71
CA ALA A 240 4.34 5.80 -1.53
C ALA A 240 5.01 5.94 -2.91
N THR A 241 6.34 5.78 -2.97
CA THR A 241 7.12 5.84 -4.20
C THR A 241 6.81 4.65 -5.10
N LEU A 242 6.70 3.45 -4.52
CA LEU A 242 6.26 2.24 -5.21
C LEU A 242 4.86 2.42 -5.80
N THR A 243 3.88 2.86 -5.00
CA THR A 243 2.53 3.15 -5.49
C THR A 243 2.55 4.16 -6.62
N SER A 244 3.25 5.29 -6.45
CA SER A 244 3.33 6.33 -7.47
C SER A 244 3.90 5.79 -8.79
N PHE A 245 4.92 4.93 -8.72
CA PHE A 245 5.48 4.26 -9.90
C PHE A 245 4.49 3.31 -10.56
N LEU A 246 3.82 2.45 -9.80
CA LEU A 246 2.86 1.46 -10.33
C LEU A 246 1.66 2.17 -10.97
N VAL A 247 1.11 3.19 -10.31
CA VAL A 247 -0.08 3.92 -10.75
C VAL A 247 0.24 4.89 -11.87
N ASN A 248 1.18 5.82 -11.66
CA ASN A 248 1.37 6.96 -12.55
C ASN A 248 2.31 6.65 -13.72
N TYR A 249 3.33 5.82 -13.47
CA TYR A 249 4.41 5.59 -14.44
C TYR A 249 4.17 4.32 -15.28
N LYS A 250 3.56 3.30 -14.67
CA LYS A 250 3.30 2.01 -15.31
C LYS A 250 1.85 1.76 -15.68
N GLU A 251 0.93 2.61 -15.25
CA GLU A 251 -0.51 2.47 -15.52
C GLU A 251 -1.04 1.06 -15.14
N VAL A 252 -0.41 0.40 -14.16
CA VAL A 252 -0.85 -0.92 -13.68
C VAL A 252 -1.87 -0.81 -12.54
N GLN A 253 -2.48 0.37 -12.37
CA GLN A 253 -3.52 0.60 -11.37
C GLN A 253 -4.62 -0.46 -11.50
N PHE A 254 -4.93 -1.14 -10.39
CA PHE A 254 -5.92 -2.23 -10.28
C PHE A 254 -5.55 -3.56 -10.95
N ILE A 255 -4.38 -3.70 -11.58
CA ILE A 255 -3.96 -4.94 -12.25
C ILE A 255 -2.68 -5.55 -11.65
N TYR A 256 -2.41 -5.27 -10.38
CA TYR A 256 -1.36 -5.97 -9.63
C TYR A 256 -1.88 -6.51 -8.30
N ASP A 257 -1.34 -7.68 -7.95
CA ASP A 257 -1.36 -8.19 -6.58
C ASP A 257 -0.15 -7.61 -5.86
N LEU A 258 -0.30 -7.24 -4.59
CA LEU A 258 0.82 -6.77 -3.76
C LEU A 258 1.14 -7.80 -2.69
N PHE A 259 2.42 -8.09 -2.51
CA PHE A 259 2.93 -8.84 -1.38
C PHE A 259 4.17 -8.15 -0.83
N ILE A 260 4.33 -8.18 0.49
CA ILE A 260 5.39 -7.44 1.18
C ILE A 260 6.18 -8.40 2.05
N LEU A 261 7.50 -8.34 1.95
CA LEU A 261 8.43 -8.99 2.89
C LEU A 261 9.52 -8.01 3.30
N ALA A 262 9.97 -8.06 4.55
CA ALA A 262 11.18 -7.31 4.90
C ALA A 262 12.36 -7.75 4.04
N GLY A 263 12.95 -6.79 3.29
CA GLY A 263 14.01 -7.05 2.32
C GLY A 263 13.56 -7.66 1.00
N ALA A 264 12.26 -7.70 0.69
CA ALA A 264 11.68 -8.13 -0.59
C ALA A 264 12.33 -9.41 -1.15
N SER A 265 13.26 -9.29 -2.12
CA SER A 265 13.92 -10.44 -2.74
C SER A 265 14.73 -11.28 -1.75
N LEU A 266 15.50 -10.62 -0.88
CA LEU A 266 16.28 -11.26 0.19
C LEU A 266 15.36 -11.92 1.22
N GLY A 267 14.24 -11.27 1.56
CA GLY A 267 13.24 -11.79 2.49
C GLY A 267 12.68 -13.15 2.05
N ALA A 268 12.41 -13.30 0.75
CA ALA A 268 11.97 -14.56 0.14
C ALA A 268 13.10 -15.61 0.09
N ASN A 269 14.33 -15.19 -0.23
CA ASN A 269 15.45 -16.12 -0.41
C ASN A 269 16.03 -16.66 0.91
N GLN A 270 16.04 -15.86 1.98
CA GLN A 270 16.71 -16.20 3.24
C GLN A 270 16.08 -17.35 4.01
N SER A 271 14.85 -17.75 3.65
CA SER A 271 14.19 -18.92 4.22
C SER A 271 14.80 -20.25 3.79
N TYR A 272 15.76 -20.27 2.86
CA TYR A 272 16.24 -21.49 2.24
C TYR A 272 17.74 -21.69 2.38
N ASN A 273 18.14 -22.95 2.55
CA ASN A 273 19.52 -23.40 2.47
C ASN A 273 20.03 -23.37 1.02
N LEU A 274 21.34 -23.58 0.84
CA LEU A 274 22.02 -23.65 -0.47
C LEU A 274 21.47 -24.76 -1.35
N ASN A 275 21.01 -25.86 -0.76
CA ASN A 275 20.36 -26.97 -1.47
C ASN A 275 18.90 -26.69 -1.85
N GLY A 276 18.35 -25.52 -1.52
CA GLY A 276 16.98 -25.13 -1.84
C GLY A 276 15.91 -25.58 -0.84
N THR A 277 16.25 -26.31 0.22
CA THR A 277 15.27 -26.69 1.25
C THR A 277 15.01 -25.55 2.24
N PRO A 278 13.79 -25.37 2.75
CA PRO A 278 13.53 -24.41 3.82
C PRO A 278 14.40 -24.70 5.05
N ARG A 279 14.99 -23.66 5.64
CA ARG A 279 15.72 -23.78 6.91
C ARG A 279 14.73 -24.00 8.05
N THR A 280 15.15 -24.74 9.07
CA THR A 280 14.33 -24.96 10.27
C THR A 280 14.22 -23.66 11.08
N SER A 281 13.06 -23.40 11.68
CA SER A 281 12.90 -22.29 12.63
C SER A 281 13.92 -22.39 13.76
N GLY A 282 14.46 -21.25 14.18
CA GLY A 282 15.56 -21.19 15.15
C GLY A 282 16.94 -21.60 14.60
N ASN A 283 17.08 -21.85 13.29
CA ASN A 283 18.36 -22.11 12.64
C ASN A 283 18.62 -21.07 11.54
N THR A 284 19.84 -20.52 11.51
CA THR A 284 20.30 -19.53 10.53
C THR A 284 20.42 -20.08 9.10
N GLY A 285 20.62 -21.39 8.95
CA GLY A 285 20.87 -22.01 7.64
C GLY A 285 22.29 -21.75 7.11
N ASP A 286 22.62 -22.36 5.97
CA ASP A 286 23.96 -22.31 5.36
C ASP A 286 24.10 -21.21 4.27
N ALA A 287 23.00 -20.71 3.72
CA ALA A 287 23.01 -19.71 2.66
C ALA A 287 23.31 -18.28 3.15
N TYR A 288 22.91 -17.97 4.38
CA TYR A 288 23.09 -16.64 5.00
C TYR A 288 23.63 -16.81 6.42
N PRO A 289 24.90 -17.23 6.58
CA PRO A 289 25.42 -17.63 7.89
C PRO A 289 25.39 -16.50 8.93
N ASN A 290 25.46 -15.23 8.50
CA ASN A 290 25.41 -14.04 9.36
C ASN A 290 23.99 -13.49 9.54
N ASN A 291 22.94 -14.25 9.21
CA ASN A 291 21.58 -13.77 9.32
C ASN A 291 21.19 -13.54 10.78
N ALA A 292 21.09 -12.27 11.18
CA ALA A 292 20.75 -11.84 12.53
C ALA A 292 19.25 -11.96 12.84
N LEU A 293 18.39 -12.30 11.88
CA LEU A 293 16.99 -12.62 12.13
C LEU A 293 16.78 -14.04 12.66
N ALA A 294 17.83 -14.85 12.80
CA ALA A 294 17.77 -16.20 13.35
C ALA A 294 18.91 -16.40 14.38
N PRO A 295 18.68 -17.11 15.50
CA PRO A 295 19.69 -17.30 16.52
C PRO A 295 20.85 -18.17 16.03
N ASN A 296 22.07 -17.77 16.38
CA ASN A 296 23.29 -18.52 16.12
C ASN A 296 24.27 -18.39 17.31
N PRO A 297 24.82 -19.48 17.87
CA PRO A 297 25.80 -19.40 18.94
C PRO A 297 27.00 -18.50 18.58
N GLY A 298 27.26 -17.49 19.40
CA GLY A 298 28.41 -16.58 19.25
C GLY A 298 28.19 -15.41 18.28
N ARG A 299 26.95 -15.15 17.84
CA ARG A 299 26.60 -14.02 16.96
C ARG A 299 25.43 -13.23 17.53
N ALA A 300 25.29 -11.98 17.13
CA ALA A 300 24.12 -11.20 17.49
C ALA A 300 22.88 -11.71 16.73
N ALA A 301 21.74 -11.74 17.43
CA ALA A 301 20.46 -12.19 16.87
C ALA A 301 19.31 -11.36 17.45
N VAL A 302 18.30 -11.11 16.61
CA VAL A 302 17.08 -10.36 16.93
C VAL A 302 15.96 -11.31 17.39
N GLY A 303 15.88 -12.51 16.82
CA GLY A 303 14.86 -13.51 17.15
C GLY A 303 14.99 -14.76 16.27
N PRO A 304 14.11 -15.77 16.39
CA PRO A 304 14.07 -16.95 15.54
C PRO A 304 13.12 -16.79 14.34
N MET A 305 13.22 -15.67 13.62
CA MET A 305 12.32 -15.29 12.53
C MET A 305 12.80 -15.84 11.18
N GLY A 306 11.96 -15.69 10.15
CA GLY A 306 12.36 -15.74 8.75
C GLY A 306 12.29 -17.12 8.09
N ALA A 307 12.15 -18.21 8.84
CA ALA A 307 12.13 -19.55 8.22
C ALA A 307 10.92 -19.77 7.30
N THR A 308 9.81 -19.05 7.52
CA THR A 308 8.53 -19.23 6.81
C THR A 308 8.24 -18.18 5.74
N TRP A 309 9.09 -17.16 5.58
CA TRP A 309 8.82 -16.02 4.69
C TRP A 309 8.79 -16.42 3.22
N GLY A 310 9.82 -17.13 2.75
CA GLY A 310 9.90 -17.72 1.42
C GLY A 310 8.75 -18.69 1.13
N PRO A 311 8.49 -19.70 1.99
CA PRO A 311 7.30 -20.55 1.86
C PRO A 311 5.99 -19.77 1.73
N THR A 312 5.78 -18.72 2.54
CA THR A 312 4.58 -17.86 2.45
C THR A 312 4.50 -17.10 1.13
N PHE A 313 5.63 -16.57 0.63
CA PHE A 313 5.69 -15.93 -0.69
C PHE A 313 5.29 -16.89 -1.80
N PHE A 314 5.81 -18.13 -1.80
CA PHE A 314 5.49 -19.12 -2.83
C PHE A 314 4.04 -19.62 -2.74
N ASP A 315 3.46 -19.71 -1.53
CA ASP A 315 2.02 -19.96 -1.35
C ASP A 315 1.21 -18.83 -2.03
N HIS A 316 1.57 -17.56 -1.78
CA HIS A 316 0.90 -16.41 -2.40
C HIS A 316 1.09 -16.36 -3.92
N LEU A 317 2.29 -16.68 -4.41
CA LEU A 317 2.57 -16.78 -5.84
C LEU A 317 1.66 -17.81 -6.52
N SER A 318 1.51 -18.99 -5.91
CA SER A 318 0.64 -20.05 -6.43
C SER A 318 -0.84 -19.64 -6.44
N ILE A 319 -1.30 -18.96 -5.38
CA ILE A 319 -2.67 -18.42 -5.30
C ILE A 319 -2.91 -17.33 -6.34
N ALA A 320 -1.98 -16.38 -6.51
CA ALA A 320 -2.08 -15.32 -7.51
C ALA A 320 -2.16 -15.89 -8.94
N ARG A 321 -1.38 -16.94 -9.23
CA ARG A 321 -1.48 -17.68 -10.50
C ARG A 321 -2.86 -18.35 -10.67
N LEU A 322 -3.37 -18.98 -9.61
CA LEU A 322 -4.64 -19.70 -9.64
C LEU A 322 -5.85 -18.78 -9.81
N LEU A 323 -5.92 -17.72 -8.99
CA LEU A 323 -7.10 -16.86 -8.89
C LEU A 323 -7.07 -15.72 -9.91
N HIS A 324 -5.91 -15.13 -10.15
CA HIS A 324 -5.81 -13.91 -10.97
C HIS A 324 -5.12 -14.13 -12.31
N GLN A 325 -4.51 -15.31 -12.53
CA GLN A 325 -3.81 -15.66 -13.77
C GLN A 325 -2.71 -14.64 -14.11
N ILE A 326 -1.92 -14.28 -13.10
CA ILE A 326 -0.77 -13.39 -13.28
C ILE A 326 0.17 -13.96 -14.35
N THR A 327 0.82 -13.07 -15.08
CA THR A 327 1.78 -13.42 -16.13
C THR A 327 3.21 -13.04 -15.75
N GLU A 328 3.38 -12.23 -14.70
CA GLU A 328 4.66 -11.61 -14.36
C GLU A 328 4.83 -11.40 -12.86
N VAL A 329 6.09 -11.40 -12.41
CA VAL A 329 6.48 -11.00 -11.06
C VAL A 329 7.42 -9.81 -11.13
N TRP A 330 7.08 -8.74 -10.42
CA TRP A 330 7.92 -7.55 -10.30
C TRP A 330 8.40 -7.43 -8.86
N VAL A 331 9.71 -7.32 -8.66
CA VAL A 331 10.31 -7.27 -7.32
C VAL A 331 11.03 -5.95 -7.14
N PHE A 332 10.76 -5.28 -6.02
CA PHE A 332 11.30 -3.98 -5.68
C PHE A 332 12.12 -4.08 -4.40
N ASP A 333 13.44 -4.12 -4.58
CA ASP A 333 14.39 -3.91 -3.51
C ASP A 333 14.68 -2.41 -3.36
N HIS A 334 15.33 -2.01 -2.27
CA HIS A 334 15.76 -0.62 -2.08
C HIS A 334 17.08 -0.56 -1.31
N LEU A 335 17.84 0.51 -1.54
CA LEU A 335 19.04 0.82 -0.75
C LEU A 335 18.68 1.26 0.67
N ASP A 336 19.65 1.19 1.57
CA ASP A 336 19.50 1.47 2.99
C ASP A 336 18.50 0.54 3.69
N CYS A 337 18.43 -0.72 3.25
CA CYS A 337 17.45 -1.68 3.75
C CYS A 337 17.88 -2.35 5.05
N GLY A 338 17.08 -2.19 6.11
CA GLY A 338 17.33 -2.81 7.41
C GLY A 338 17.49 -4.34 7.33
N ALA A 339 16.71 -5.01 6.48
CA ALA A 339 16.82 -6.45 6.27
C ALA A 339 18.16 -6.85 5.60
N TYR A 340 18.63 -6.11 4.61
CA TYR A 340 19.94 -6.38 3.97
C TYR A 340 21.08 -6.24 4.96
N LYS A 341 21.05 -5.15 5.75
CA LYS A 341 22.00 -4.92 6.85
C LYS A 341 22.00 -6.11 7.82
N LEU A 342 20.83 -6.59 8.22
CA LEU A 342 20.66 -7.67 9.21
C LEU A 342 20.94 -9.08 8.69
N ILE A 343 20.73 -9.35 7.40
CA ILE A 343 20.72 -10.73 6.89
C ILE A 343 21.98 -11.03 6.09
N LYS A 344 22.40 -10.09 5.22
CA LYS A 344 23.41 -10.33 4.19
C LYS A 344 24.70 -9.56 4.42
N LEU A 345 24.62 -8.31 4.88
CA LEU A 345 25.79 -7.40 4.91
C LEU A 345 26.55 -7.42 6.23
N ASN A 346 25.90 -7.69 7.36
CA ASN A 346 26.59 -7.73 8.65
C ASN A 346 27.64 -8.84 8.72
N ASN A 347 28.60 -8.65 9.63
CA ASN A 347 29.72 -9.55 9.86
C ASN A 347 29.50 -10.54 11.03
N GLY A 348 28.28 -10.62 11.57
CA GLY A 348 27.92 -11.52 12.67
C GLY A 348 28.52 -11.17 14.04
N THR A 349 29.05 -9.96 14.22
CA THR A 349 29.68 -9.53 15.49
C THR A 349 28.65 -9.17 16.57
N THR A 350 29.10 -9.23 17.83
CA THR A 350 28.32 -8.82 19.02
C THR A 350 29.08 -7.68 19.73
N PRO A 351 28.47 -6.51 19.99
CA PRO A 351 27.10 -6.13 19.67
C PRO A 351 26.85 -6.01 18.15
N LEU A 352 25.58 -6.14 17.74
CA LEU A 352 25.19 -6.02 16.34
C LEU A 352 25.52 -4.62 15.81
N VAL A 353 26.32 -4.53 14.75
CA VAL A 353 26.60 -3.27 14.04
C VAL A 353 26.03 -3.39 12.63
N LEU A 354 25.10 -2.51 12.29
CA LEU A 354 24.49 -2.47 10.96
C LEU A 354 25.41 -1.74 9.98
N PRO A 355 25.88 -2.40 8.90
CA PRO A 355 26.70 -1.75 7.89
C PRO A 355 25.87 -0.78 7.03
N PRO A 356 26.52 0.12 6.27
CA PRO A 356 25.83 0.86 5.22
C PRO A 356 25.35 -0.09 4.11
N ASP A 357 24.28 0.31 3.41
CA ASP A 357 23.68 -0.46 2.33
C ASP A 357 23.43 0.44 1.11
N ASN A 358 24.53 0.86 0.49
CA ASN A 358 24.52 1.85 -0.59
C ASN A 358 24.95 1.26 -1.95
N ASP A 359 25.17 -0.06 -2.00
CA ASP A 359 25.61 -0.79 -3.19
C ASP A 359 24.45 -1.61 -3.77
N ILE A 360 24.18 -1.44 -5.05
CA ILE A 360 23.11 -2.16 -5.76
C ILE A 360 23.47 -3.64 -6.05
N ALA A 361 24.76 -4.01 -5.98
CA ALA A 361 25.21 -5.34 -6.38
C ALA A 361 24.64 -6.47 -5.50
N PRO A 362 24.66 -6.39 -4.15
CA PRO A 362 24.01 -7.37 -3.29
C PRO A 362 22.52 -7.57 -3.57
N HIS A 363 21.79 -6.49 -3.90
CA HIS A 363 20.37 -6.57 -4.26
C HIS A 363 20.17 -7.27 -5.60
N THR A 364 20.96 -6.89 -6.61
CA THR A 364 20.91 -7.50 -7.94
C THR A 364 21.16 -9.01 -7.89
N GLU A 365 22.08 -9.46 -7.05
CA GLU A 365 22.34 -10.89 -6.81
C GLU A 365 21.10 -11.61 -6.26
N GLU A 366 20.43 -11.03 -5.27
CA GLU A 366 19.23 -11.62 -4.65
C GLU A 366 18.03 -11.64 -5.62
N LEU A 367 17.89 -10.61 -6.45
CA LEU A 367 16.88 -10.57 -7.52
C LEU A 367 17.10 -11.69 -8.54
N LEU A 368 18.34 -11.92 -9.00
CA LEU A 368 18.67 -13.02 -9.92
C LEU A 368 18.44 -14.39 -9.27
N LYS A 369 18.78 -14.53 -7.99
CA LYS A 369 18.54 -15.75 -7.21
C LYS A 369 17.04 -16.04 -7.07
N LEU A 370 16.24 -15.02 -6.77
CA LEU A 370 14.79 -15.16 -6.66
C LEU A 370 14.13 -15.49 -8.01
N GLN A 371 14.55 -14.81 -9.09
CA GLN A 371 14.11 -15.14 -10.46
C GLN A 371 14.32 -16.62 -10.77
N THR A 372 15.53 -17.14 -10.47
CA THR A 372 15.85 -18.56 -10.69
C THR A 372 14.93 -19.46 -9.88
N ARG A 373 14.69 -19.16 -8.60
CA ARG A 373 13.79 -19.93 -7.73
C ARG A 373 12.34 -19.91 -8.21
N ILE A 374 11.83 -18.76 -8.64
CA ILE A 374 10.49 -18.64 -9.24
C ILE A 374 10.39 -19.53 -10.47
N ASN A 375 11.35 -19.45 -11.38
CA ASN A 375 11.36 -20.29 -12.58
C ASN A 375 11.37 -21.79 -12.24
N THR A 376 12.17 -22.22 -11.26
CA THR A 376 12.16 -23.61 -10.78
C THR A 376 10.80 -23.96 -10.20
N TYR A 377 10.29 -23.17 -9.25
CA TYR A 377 9.03 -23.42 -8.57
C TYR A 377 7.85 -23.56 -9.55
N THR A 378 7.70 -22.61 -10.48
CA THR A 378 6.61 -22.62 -11.46
C THR A 378 6.71 -23.76 -12.47
N SER A 379 7.91 -24.35 -12.63
CA SER A 379 8.17 -25.46 -13.55
C SER A 379 8.00 -26.84 -12.91
N THR A 380 8.33 -26.98 -11.62
CA THR A 380 8.46 -28.30 -10.98
C THR A 380 7.64 -28.50 -9.71
N THR A 381 7.16 -27.44 -9.07
CA THR A 381 6.70 -27.50 -7.67
C THR A 381 5.29 -26.95 -7.47
N ASP A 382 4.86 -25.97 -8.28
CA ASP A 382 3.51 -25.41 -8.17
C ASP A 382 2.45 -26.41 -8.63
N TYR A 383 1.89 -27.14 -7.67
CA TYR A 383 0.90 -28.19 -7.90
C TYR A 383 -0.51 -27.67 -8.13
N LEU A 384 -0.80 -26.42 -7.78
CA LEU A 384 -2.13 -25.81 -7.97
C LEU A 384 -2.34 -25.33 -9.42
N ASN A 385 -1.25 -25.12 -10.18
CA ASN A 385 -1.30 -24.52 -11.51
C ASN A 385 -0.70 -25.45 -12.58
N ASN A 386 -1.56 -26.06 -13.41
CA ASN A 386 -1.18 -26.96 -14.51
C ASN A 386 -1.83 -26.49 -15.84
N PRO A 387 -1.09 -26.34 -16.95
CA PRO A 387 0.33 -26.66 -17.17
C PRO A 387 1.31 -25.68 -16.50
N PRO A 388 2.58 -26.09 -16.29
CA PRO A 388 3.63 -25.19 -15.86
C PRO A 388 3.73 -23.98 -16.79
N THR A 389 3.56 -22.78 -16.24
CA THR A 389 3.70 -21.52 -16.97
C THR A 389 4.83 -20.72 -16.36
N GLN A 390 5.83 -20.36 -17.18
CA GLN A 390 6.86 -19.44 -16.74
C GLN A 390 6.28 -18.03 -16.66
N LEU A 391 6.58 -17.34 -15.57
CA LEU A 391 6.24 -15.94 -15.38
C LEU A 391 7.38 -15.06 -15.91
N ALA A 392 7.06 -13.91 -16.52
CA ALA A 392 8.08 -12.90 -16.77
C ALA A 392 8.59 -12.34 -15.43
N PHE A 393 9.83 -11.85 -15.39
CA PHE A 393 10.42 -11.32 -14.17
C PHE A 393 11.12 -10.00 -14.41
N LYS A 394 10.83 -9.02 -13.55
CA LYS A 394 11.50 -7.72 -13.53
C LYS A 394 11.93 -7.36 -12.11
N GLY A 395 13.21 -7.05 -11.94
CA GLY A 395 13.79 -6.61 -10.67
C GLY A 395 14.17 -5.14 -10.72
N PHE A 396 13.71 -4.40 -9.73
CA PHE A 396 13.94 -2.97 -9.57
C PHE A 396 14.64 -2.70 -8.24
N ILE A 397 15.48 -1.67 -8.22
CA ILE A 397 16.10 -1.13 -7.01
C ILE A 397 15.71 0.34 -6.90
N LEU A 398 15.18 0.73 -5.74
CA LEU A 398 14.94 2.12 -5.37
C LEU A 398 16.17 2.66 -4.63
N ASP A 399 16.66 3.82 -5.06
CA ASP A 399 17.70 4.55 -4.32
C ASP A 399 17.10 5.55 -3.32
N LEU A 400 17.99 6.21 -2.58
CA LEU A 400 17.64 7.22 -1.57
C LEU A 400 17.19 8.56 -2.18
N HIS A 401 17.22 8.70 -3.50
CA HIS A 401 16.66 9.86 -4.20
C HIS A 401 15.30 9.54 -4.82
N GLY A 402 14.72 8.38 -4.49
CA GLY A 402 13.45 7.92 -5.06
C GLY A 402 13.55 7.51 -6.53
N THR A 403 14.76 7.33 -7.06
CA THR A 403 14.96 6.81 -8.42
C THR A 403 14.76 5.30 -8.43
N ILE A 404 13.91 4.82 -9.34
CA ILE A 404 13.67 3.39 -9.52
C ILE A 404 14.44 2.90 -10.75
N THR A 405 15.46 2.08 -10.51
CA THR A 405 16.29 1.49 -11.57
C THR A 405 15.93 0.03 -11.80
N LYS A 406 15.59 -0.33 -13.04
CA LYS A 406 15.41 -1.74 -13.42
C LYS A 406 16.77 -2.39 -13.64
N VAL A 407 17.13 -3.36 -12.80
CA VAL A 407 18.44 -4.02 -12.82
C VAL A 407 18.39 -5.47 -13.31
N VAL A 408 17.22 -6.11 -13.26
CA VAL A 408 16.99 -7.45 -13.81
C VAL A 408 15.77 -7.42 -14.72
N ASP A 409 15.90 -7.95 -15.93
CA ASP A 409 14.79 -8.12 -16.89
C ASP A 409 15.06 -9.38 -17.71
N ASP A 410 14.11 -10.31 -17.75
CA ASP A 410 14.22 -11.51 -18.59
C ASP A 410 13.79 -11.28 -20.04
N GLY A 411 13.47 -10.03 -20.40
CA GLY A 411 13.06 -9.63 -21.75
C GLY A 411 11.63 -10.05 -22.11
N ARG A 412 10.89 -10.66 -21.18
CA ARG A 412 9.50 -11.07 -21.37
C ARG A 412 8.55 -10.09 -20.66
N GLY A 413 7.26 -10.34 -20.86
CA GLY A 413 6.20 -9.59 -20.22
C GLY A 413 5.94 -8.20 -20.82
N ILE A 414 5.29 -7.35 -20.04
CA ILE A 414 4.90 -6.00 -20.41
C ILE A 414 6.17 -5.22 -20.70
N ASN A 415 6.31 -4.78 -21.95
CA ASN A 415 7.44 -3.96 -22.32
C ASN A 415 7.34 -2.62 -21.61
N ILE A 416 8.32 -2.37 -20.76
CA ILE A 416 8.44 -1.14 -19.99
C ILE A 416 9.33 -0.19 -20.78
N ASP A 417 8.71 0.71 -21.55
CA ASP A 417 9.45 1.78 -22.22
C ASP A 417 10.12 2.68 -21.16
N PRO A 418 11.45 2.83 -21.17
CA PRO A 418 12.15 3.73 -20.24
C PRO A 418 11.82 5.21 -20.47
N SER A 419 11.17 5.57 -21.59
CA SER A 419 10.99 6.96 -22.04
C SER A 419 9.66 7.63 -21.70
N LYS A 420 8.75 6.97 -20.97
CA LYS A 420 7.51 7.63 -20.54
C LYS A 420 7.84 8.67 -19.46
N ALA A 421 8.16 9.90 -19.83
CA ALA A 421 8.30 10.99 -18.85
C ALA A 421 7.07 11.06 -17.92
N PRO A 422 7.24 11.44 -16.63
CA PRO A 422 6.12 11.69 -15.73
C PRO A 422 5.08 12.58 -16.42
N GLY A 423 3.83 12.10 -16.56
CA GLY A 423 2.75 12.80 -17.26
C GLY A 423 2.44 12.34 -18.70
N SER A 424 3.13 11.32 -19.22
CA SER A 424 2.89 10.74 -20.56
C SER A 424 1.81 9.64 -20.60
N SER A 425 1.02 9.48 -19.53
CA SER A 425 0.00 8.45 -19.48
C SER A 425 -1.04 8.64 -20.59
N ARG A 426 -1.39 7.54 -21.29
CA ARG A 426 -2.39 7.59 -22.37
C ARG A 426 -3.72 8.02 -21.75
N ILE A 427 -4.16 9.23 -22.08
CA ILE A 427 -5.46 9.79 -21.70
C ILE A 427 -6.55 8.84 -22.18
N ARG A 428 -7.02 7.94 -21.30
CA ARG A 428 -8.27 7.21 -21.48
C ARG A 428 -9.34 8.02 -20.76
N ASN A 429 -10.12 8.72 -21.57
CA ASN A 429 -11.09 9.79 -21.29
C ASN A 429 -10.46 11.18 -21.41
N PRO A 430 -10.79 11.97 -22.47
CA PRO A 430 -10.39 13.37 -22.50
C PRO A 430 -10.87 14.02 -21.22
N ALA A 431 -10.01 14.81 -20.58
CA ALA A 431 -10.25 15.39 -19.27
C ALA A 431 -11.61 16.11 -19.18
N SER A 432 -12.19 16.58 -20.29
CA SER A 432 -13.54 17.13 -20.37
C SER A 432 -14.60 16.21 -19.78
N ASP A 433 -14.63 14.94 -20.20
CA ASP A 433 -15.81 14.09 -19.96
C ASP A 433 -15.86 13.58 -18.51
N ASN A 434 -14.68 13.34 -17.90
CA ASN A 434 -14.60 12.98 -16.48
C ASN A 434 -14.80 14.20 -15.57
N THR A 435 -14.36 15.39 -16.00
CA THR A 435 -14.54 16.65 -15.25
C THR A 435 -15.99 17.12 -15.29
N ASP A 436 -16.66 16.97 -16.43
CA ASP A 436 -18.08 17.30 -16.60
C ASP A 436 -18.96 16.35 -15.77
N ARG A 437 -18.60 15.07 -15.70
CA ARG A 437 -19.28 14.07 -14.85
C ARG A 437 -19.08 14.33 -13.35
N LEU A 438 -17.88 14.71 -12.92
CA LEU A 438 -17.60 15.06 -11.52
C LEU A 438 -18.22 16.40 -11.10
N ALA A 439 -18.29 17.35 -12.03
CA ALA A 439 -19.00 18.62 -11.82
C ALA A 439 -20.52 18.42 -11.67
N PHE A 440 -21.10 17.45 -12.40
CA PHE A 440 -22.51 17.09 -12.27
C PHE A 440 -22.83 16.46 -10.90
N ASN A 441 -21.92 15.69 -10.33
CA ASN A 441 -22.13 14.95 -9.07
C ASN A 441 -21.81 15.75 -7.79
N SER A 442 -21.19 16.93 -7.89
CA SER A 442 -20.71 17.73 -6.74
C SER A 442 -21.36 19.13 -6.65
N ALA A 443 -22.57 19.29 -7.20
CA ALA A 443 -23.21 20.60 -7.39
C ALA A 443 -23.47 21.35 -6.06
N ASP A 444 -22.48 22.11 -5.58
CA ASP A 444 -22.65 23.12 -4.54
C ASP A 444 -23.29 24.38 -5.15
N PHE A 445 -24.43 24.79 -4.62
CA PHE A 445 -25.11 26.01 -5.07
C PHE A 445 -24.54 27.23 -4.36
N VAL A 446 -24.05 28.19 -5.15
CA VAL A 446 -23.64 29.50 -4.67
C VAL A 446 -24.79 30.46 -4.84
N THR A 447 -25.35 30.96 -3.74
CA THR A 447 -26.37 32.02 -3.77
C THR A 447 -25.71 33.36 -3.50
N HIS A 448 -25.88 34.30 -4.43
CA HIS A 448 -25.43 35.69 -4.27
C HIS A 448 -26.60 36.52 -3.75
N SER A 449 -26.42 37.18 -2.60
CA SER A 449 -27.35 38.24 -2.16
C SER A 449 -26.65 39.59 -2.26
N HIS A 450 -27.14 40.47 -3.11
CA HIS A 450 -26.72 41.87 -3.16
C HIS A 450 -27.55 42.71 -2.18
N THR A 451 -26.94 43.16 -1.09
CA THR A 451 -27.52 44.14 -0.17
C THR A 451 -26.90 45.51 -0.38
N GLY A 452 -27.34 46.25 -1.41
CA GLY A 452 -27.33 47.73 -1.55
C GLY A 452 -26.07 48.57 -1.22
N SER A 453 -24.97 47.97 -0.81
CA SER A 453 -23.72 48.53 -0.34
C SER A 453 -22.62 47.80 -1.10
N CYS A 454 -21.49 48.45 -1.36
CA CYS A 454 -20.35 47.93 -2.15
C CYS A 454 -19.65 46.69 -1.54
N THR A 455 -20.34 45.93 -0.69
CA THR A 455 -19.93 44.70 -0.02
C THR A 455 -20.71 43.52 -0.61
N SER A 456 -20.02 42.65 -1.36
CA SER A 456 -20.57 41.40 -1.88
C SER A 456 -20.47 40.30 -0.82
N HIS A 457 -21.60 39.76 -0.38
CA HIS A 457 -21.63 38.54 0.44
C HIS A 457 -21.92 37.33 -0.45
N VAL A 458 -21.03 36.33 -0.40
CA VAL A 458 -21.17 35.07 -1.13
C VAL A 458 -21.51 33.99 -0.12
N THR A 459 -22.68 33.37 -0.26
CA THR A 459 -23.08 32.24 0.59
C THR A 459 -22.93 30.96 -0.21
N VAL A 460 -22.06 30.07 0.26
CA VAL A 460 -21.86 28.74 -0.32
C VAL A 460 -22.60 27.72 0.55
N THR A 461 -23.57 27.03 -0.04
CA THR A 461 -24.25 25.91 0.63
C THR A 461 -23.64 24.62 0.13
N ARG A 462 -22.86 23.96 0.99
CA ARG A 462 -22.27 22.64 0.69
C ARG A 462 -23.26 21.54 1.01
N LEU A 463 -23.63 20.74 0.01
CA LEU A 463 -24.65 19.68 0.18
C LEU A 463 -24.20 18.55 1.13
N CYS A 464 -22.90 18.32 1.29
CA CYS A 464 -22.39 17.20 2.09
C CYS A 464 -22.07 17.54 3.56
N THR A 465 -22.25 18.79 4.01
CA THR A 465 -21.99 19.17 5.41
C THR A 465 -23.11 19.95 6.09
N CYS A 466 -24.18 20.35 5.37
CA CYS A 466 -25.33 21.11 5.91
C CYS A 466 -25.01 22.40 6.69
N TYR A 467 -23.76 22.88 6.72
CA TYR A 467 -23.36 24.10 7.41
C TYR A 467 -22.97 25.20 6.40
N PRO A 468 -23.63 26.38 6.42
CA PRO A 468 -23.21 27.52 5.61
C PRO A 468 -21.93 28.14 6.18
N SER A 469 -20.97 28.43 5.31
CA SER A 469 -19.75 29.17 5.69
C SER A 469 -19.72 30.54 5.02
N LEU A 470 -19.40 31.57 5.80
CA LEU A 470 -19.28 32.95 5.33
C LEU A 470 -17.85 33.20 4.86
N VAL A 471 -17.69 33.57 3.59
CA VAL A 471 -16.39 33.92 3.01
C VAL A 471 -16.28 35.44 2.92
N TYR A 472 -15.28 36.01 3.59
CA TYR A 472 -14.97 37.43 3.51
C TYR A 472 -14.08 37.69 2.29
N THR A 473 -14.60 38.45 1.32
CA THR A 473 -13.82 38.87 0.15
C THR A 473 -12.91 40.04 0.52
N LYS A 474 -11.64 40.01 0.10
CA LYS A 474 -10.74 41.16 0.25
C LYS A 474 -11.28 42.34 -0.59
N PRO A 475 -11.43 43.55 -0.03
CA PRO A 475 -11.89 44.70 -0.80
C PRO A 475 -10.84 45.08 -1.85
N GLY A 476 -11.18 44.89 -3.12
CA GLY A 476 -10.44 45.37 -4.28
C GLY A 476 -11.21 46.49 -4.97
N ILE A 477 -10.50 47.51 -5.46
CA ILE A 477 -11.10 48.65 -6.14
C ILE A 477 -11.63 48.21 -7.51
N CYS A 478 -12.92 48.41 -7.77
CA CYS A 478 -13.57 48.05 -9.03
C CYS A 478 -13.13 49.00 -10.16
N ALA A 479 -12.40 48.46 -11.15
CA ALA A 479 -11.85 49.24 -12.27
C ALA A 479 -12.90 49.78 -13.28
N LYS A 480 -14.21 49.53 -13.08
CA LYS A 480 -15.28 49.94 -14.00
C LYS A 480 -15.99 51.25 -13.66
N CYS A 481 -15.63 51.93 -12.58
CA CYS A 481 -16.14 53.27 -12.28
C CYS A 481 -15.26 54.37 -12.92
N LYS A 482 -15.02 54.31 -14.23
CA LYS A 482 -14.55 55.47 -15.01
C LYS A 482 -15.72 56.00 -15.81
N ASN A 483 -16.47 56.90 -15.16
CA ASN A 483 -17.24 58.03 -15.70
C ASN A 483 -18.31 58.40 -14.68
N GLY A 484 -17.89 59.02 -13.58
CA GLY A 484 -18.78 59.82 -12.74
C GLY A 484 -18.53 61.29 -13.07
N ILE A 485 -19.48 61.94 -13.72
CA ILE A 485 -19.79 63.33 -13.37
C ILE A 485 -21.10 63.25 -12.61
N VAL A 486 -21.04 63.71 -11.36
CA VAL A 486 -22.21 63.87 -10.50
C VAL A 486 -22.81 65.23 -10.82
N SER A 487 -23.99 65.20 -11.45
CA SER A 487 -25.09 66.15 -11.25
C SER A 487 -26.38 65.46 -11.67
#